data_AF-A0A354ZIP6-F1
#
_entry.id   AF-A0A354ZIP6-F1
#
_cell.length_a   1.000
_cell.length_b   1.000
_cell.length_c   1.000
_cell.angle_alpha   90.00
_cell.angle_beta   90.00
_cell.angle_gamma   90.00
#
_symmetry.space_group_name_H-M   'P 1'
#
loop_
_entity.id
_entity.type
_entity.pdbx_description
1 polymer ?
#
loop_
_entity_poly.entity_id
_entity_poly.type
_entity_poly.pdbx_seq_one_letter_code
_entity_poly.pdbx_strand_id
1 'polypeptide(L)'
;MGILRSVFALSEQGVKGLLKGILFSALADINLMLPVGLTVLLLKELIGIGLWCMDWRMALALLWAAPVAVLIMAGSRRLQDRFGRKSISAKLACADGIQECLEAVREIKACNQDERYLRELDDKLARAEAAAVRLEATTGSFVAVSHMVLRLGMVSVILVGGELLATGRADLMTYLIFLMAASRVYDPLSWET
;
A
#
# COMPACT_ATOMS: atom_id res chain seq x y z
N MET A 1 -1.16 -28.50 4.27
CA MET A 1 -1.13 -28.73 5.74
C MET A 1 0.19 -29.35 6.25
N GLY A 2 1.21 -29.56 5.39
CA GLY A 2 2.52 -30.09 5.81
C GLY A 2 3.56 -29.03 6.20
N ILE A 3 3.46 -27.80 5.65
CA ILE A 3 4.46 -26.73 5.83
C ILE A 3 4.48 -26.16 7.25
N LEU A 4 3.31 -26.05 7.90
CA LEU A 4 3.21 -25.58 9.30
C LEU A 4 3.85 -26.56 10.30
N ARG A 5 3.98 -27.84 9.95
CA ARG A 5 4.42 -28.89 10.89
C ARG A 5 5.95 -28.95 11.01
N SER A 6 6.66 -28.69 9.91
CA SER A 6 8.13 -28.66 9.87
C SER A 6 8.72 -27.36 10.41
N VAL A 7 8.03 -26.23 10.22
CA VAL A 7 8.54 -24.90 10.61
C VAL A 7 8.30 -24.58 12.09
N PHE A 8 7.23 -25.10 12.71
CA PHE A 8 6.78 -24.68 14.05
C PHE A 8 6.82 -25.76 15.15
N ALA A 9 7.27 -26.99 14.84
CA ALA A 9 7.44 -28.08 15.84
C ALA A 9 6.22 -28.31 16.78
N LEU A 10 4.99 -28.16 16.26
CA LEU A 10 3.76 -28.09 17.05
C LEU A 10 2.96 -29.43 17.03
N SER A 11 2.44 -29.84 18.20
CA SER A 11 1.50 -30.98 18.36
C SER A 11 0.21 -30.75 17.56
N GLU A 12 -0.45 -31.81 17.07
CA GLU A 12 -1.66 -31.73 16.21
C GLU A 12 -2.79 -30.88 16.79
N GLN A 13 -2.91 -30.86 18.13
CA GLN A 13 -3.89 -30.03 18.83
C GLN A 13 -3.54 -28.54 18.79
N GLY A 14 -2.25 -28.21 18.88
CA GLY A 14 -1.75 -26.83 18.82
C GLY A 14 -1.95 -26.20 17.44
N VAL A 15 -1.71 -26.95 16.36
CA VAL A 15 -1.97 -26.47 14.99
C VAL A 15 -3.44 -26.14 14.78
N LYS A 16 -4.37 -26.99 15.25
CA LYS A 16 -5.81 -26.74 15.12
C LYS A 16 -6.28 -25.53 15.94
N GLY A 17 -5.76 -25.37 17.15
CA GLY A 17 -6.05 -24.19 18.00
C GLY A 17 -5.55 -22.89 17.39
N LEU A 18 -4.32 -22.89 16.86
CA LEU A 18 -3.69 -21.73 16.25
C LEU A 18 -4.39 -21.32 14.94
N LEU A 19 -4.77 -22.28 14.10
CA LEU A 19 -5.49 -22.04 12.85
C LEU A 19 -6.90 -21.49 13.10
N LYS A 20 -7.59 -22.02 14.13
CA LYS A 20 -8.88 -21.49 14.57
C LYS A 20 -8.75 -20.07 15.13
N GLY A 21 -7.68 -19.76 15.86
CA GLY A 21 -7.38 -18.43 16.38
C GLY A 21 -7.07 -17.39 15.28
N ILE A 22 -6.26 -17.75 14.29
CA ILE A 22 -5.99 -16.91 13.11
C ILE A 22 -7.28 -16.63 12.35
N LEU A 23 -8.09 -17.67 12.11
CA LEU A 23 -9.35 -17.53 11.39
C LEU A 23 -10.34 -16.63 12.16
N PHE A 24 -10.44 -16.79 13.47
CA PHE A 24 -11.33 -15.98 14.31
C PHE A 24 -10.89 -14.51 14.35
N SER A 25 -9.59 -14.25 14.44
CA SER A 25 -9.04 -12.90 14.41
C SER A 25 -9.26 -12.24 13.05
N ALA A 26 -8.96 -12.94 11.95
CA ALA A 26 -9.21 -12.44 10.60
C ALA A 26 -10.69 -12.15 10.33
N LEU A 27 -11.60 -13.02 10.81
CA LEU A 27 -13.04 -12.83 10.65
C LEU A 27 -13.53 -11.61 11.45
N ALA A 28 -12.99 -11.40 12.66
CA ALA A 28 -13.29 -10.24 13.48
C ALA A 28 -12.80 -8.94 12.83
N ASP A 29 -11.59 -8.92 12.29
CA ASP A 29 -11.02 -7.76 11.60
C ASP A 29 -11.82 -7.39 10.33
N ILE A 30 -12.22 -8.40 9.55
CA ILE A 30 -13.07 -8.19 8.35
C ILE A 30 -14.44 -7.64 8.73
N ASN A 31 -15.07 -8.21 9.77
CA ASN A 31 -16.36 -7.74 10.25
C ASN A 31 -16.28 -6.31 10.80
N LEU A 32 -15.13 -5.91 11.35
CA LEU A 32 -14.86 -4.56 11.83
C LEU A 32 -14.59 -3.57 10.68
N MET A 33 -13.88 -3.97 9.62
CA MET A 33 -13.53 -3.10 8.48
C MET A 33 -14.65 -2.90 7.47
N LEU A 34 -15.49 -3.92 7.24
CA LEU A 34 -16.54 -3.90 6.21
C LEU A 34 -17.55 -2.74 6.38
N PRO A 35 -18.10 -2.46 7.57
CA PRO A 35 -19.06 -1.36 7.73
C PRO A 35 -18.41 0.02 7.52
N VAL A 36 -17.18 0.22 8.00
CA VAL A 36 -16.46 1.50 7.82
C VAL A 36 -16.14 1.74 6.34
N GLY A 37 -15.65 0.71 5.64
CA GLY A 37 -15.33 0.80 4.22
C GLY A 37 -16.56 1.13 3.36
N LEU A 38 -17.69 0.47 3.61
CA LEU A 38 -18.95 0.75 2.92
C LEU A 38 -19.42 2.18 3.17
N THR A 39 -19.35 2.64 4.42
CA THR A 39 -19.77 3.99 4.82
C THR A 39 -18.93 5.05 4.09
N VAL A 40 -17.61 4.89 4.05
CA VAL A 40 -16.71 5.82 3.34
C VAL A 40 -16.98 5.85 1.83
N LEU A 41 -17.25 4.70 1.21
CA LEU A 41 -17.59 4.64 -0.22
C LEU A 41 -18.89 5.39 -0.52
N LEU A 42 -19.93 5.15 0.27
CA LEU A 42 -21.22 5.83 0.12
C LEU A 42 -21.10 7.36 0.30
N LEU A 43 -20.36 7.82 1.32
CA LEU A 43 -20.13 9.25 1.54
C LEU A 43 -19.38 9.89 0.36
N LYS A 44 -18.36 9.23 -0.18
CA LYS A 44 -17.58 9.76 -1.32
C LYS A 44 -18.43 9.94 -2.57
N GLU A 45 -19.26 8.96 -2.91
CA GLU A 45 -20.18 9.06 -4.05
C GLU A 45 -21.21 10.17 -3.85
N LEU A 46 -21.80 10.28 -2.65
CA LEU A 46 -22.77 11.34 -2.35
C LEU A 46 -22.17 12.74 -2.49
N ILE A 47 -20.96 12.95 -1.95
CA ILE A 47 -20.24 14.23 -2.07
C ILE A 47 -19.89 14.51 -3.54
N GLY A 48 -19.43 13.50 -4.28
CA GLY A 48 -19.10 13.63 -5.71
C GLY A 48 -20.30 14.07 -6.54
N ILE A 49 -21.45 13.41 -6.35
CA ILE A 49 -22.71 13.75 -7.04
C ILE A 49 -23.19 15.15 -6.65
N GLY A 50 -23.13 15.51 -5.36
CA GLY A 50 -23.52 16.84 -4.88
C GLY A 50 -22.68 17.96 -5.50
N LEU A 51 -21.36 17.80 -5.56
CA LEU A 51 -20.46 18.75 -6.20
C LEU A 51 -20.72 18.86 -7.71
N TRP A 52 -20.98 17.73 -8.38
CA TRP A 52 -21.26 17.71 -9.81
C TRP A 52 -22.57 18.44 -10.16
N CYS A 53 -23.60 18.32 -9.32
CA CYS A 53 -24.87 19.02 -9.50
C CYS A 53 -24.77 20.54 -9.28
N MET A 54 -23.86 21.01 -8.43
CA MET A 54 -23.67 22.45 -8.18
C MET A 54 -22.97 23.13 -9.36
N ASP A 55 -21.76 22.69 -9.69
CA ASP A 55 -20.95 23.32 -10.73
C ASP A 55 -20.03 22.29 -11.39
N TRP A 56 -20.47 21.75 -12.54
CA TRP A 56 -19.72 20.72 -13.26
C TRP A 56 -18.30 21.15 -13.67
N ARG A 57 -18.07 22.46 -13.88
CA ARG A 57 -16.75 23.01 -14.26
C ARG A 57 -15.75 22.92 -13.12
N MET A 58 -16.18 23.28 -11.90
CA MET A 58 -15.35 23.17 -10.70
C MET A 58 -15.23 21.71 -10.25
N ALA A 59 -16.29 20.92 -10.41
CA ALA A 59 -16.26 19.48 -10.16
C ALA A 59 -15.25 18.77 -11.04
N LEU A 60 -15.17 19.11 -12.33
CA LEU A 60 -14.17 18.51 -13.24
C LEU A 60 -12.73 18.87 -12.82
N ALA A 61 -12.50 20.12 -12.38
CA ALA A 61 -11.22 20.58 -11.83
C ALA A 61 -10.82 19.85 -10.55
N LEU A 62 -11.78 19.41 -9.73
CA LEU A 62 -11.49 18.55 -8.58
C LEU A 62 -11.28 17.08 -8.99
N LEU A 63 -12.13 16.57 -9.88
CA LEU A 63 -12.19 15.15 -10.18
C LEU A 63 -11.04 14.66 -11.06
N TRP A 64 -10.45 15.47 -11.95
CA TRP A 64 -9.41 15.01 -12.89
C TRP A 64 -8.12 14.53 -12.20
N ALA A 65 -7.81 15.02 -11.00
CA ALA A 65 -6.61 14.61 -10.27
C ALA A 65 -6.68 13.13 -9.83
N ALA A 66 -7.88 12.63 -9.50
CA ALA A 66 -8.09 11.26 -9.06
C ALA A 66 -7.80 10.18 -10.15
N PRO A 67 -8.36 10.24 -11.37
CA PRO A 67 -8.05 9.28 -12.42
C PRO A 67 -6.59 9.38 -12.86
N VAL A 68 -5.97 10.56 -12.85
CA VAL A 68 -4.53 10.70 -13.16
C VAL A 68 -3.68 10.00 -12.11
N ALA A 69 -3.97 10.19 -10.83
CA ALA A 69 -3.29 9.50 -9.73
C ALA A 69 -3.45 7.98 -9.83
N VAL A 70 -4.66 7.50 -10.11
CA VAL A 70 -4.95 6.07 -10.33
C VAL A 70 -4.20 5.53 -11.55
N LEU A 71 -4.11 6.29 -12.64
CA LEU A 71 -3.42 5.88 -13.86
C LEU A 71 -1.91 5.75 -13.62
N ILE A 72 -1.31 6.70 -12.90
CA ILE A 72 0.09 6.62 -12.46
C ILE A 72 0.29 5.35 -11.63
N MET A 73 -0.56 5.13 -10.62
CA MET A 73 -0.44 3.97 -9.74
C MET A 73 -0.63 2.64 -10.50
N ALA A 74 -1.62 2.55 -11.39
CA ALA A 74 -1.90 1.38 -12.20
C ALA A 74 -0.77 1.08 -13.21
N GLY A 75 -0.21 2.10 -13.85
CA GLY A 75 0.96 1.97 -14.72
C GLY A 75 2.17 1.40 -13.98
N SER A 76 2.36 1.81 -12.74
CA SER A 76 3.48 1.40 -11.89
C SER A 76 3.34 0.00 -11.30
N ARG A 77 2.13 -0.57 -11.25
CA ARG A 77 1.91 -1.95 -10.77
C ARG A 77 2.78 -2.97 -11.49
N ARG A 78 2.98 -2.82 -12.81
CA ARG A 78 3.84 -3.73 -13.57
C ARG A 78 5.29 -3.75 -13.07
N LEU A 79 5.80 -2.59 -12.65
CA LEU A 79 7.15 -2.45 -12.15
C LEU A 79 7.25 -2.97 -10.71
N GLN A 80 6.26 -2.63 -9.87
CA GLN A 80 6.14 -3.16 -8.50
C GLN A 80 6.05 -4.68 -8.49
N ASP A 81 5.28 -5.30 -9.38
CA ASP A 81 5.18 -6.77 -9.48
C ASP A 81 6.50 -7.42 -9.89
N ARG A 82 7.23 -6.81 -10.84
CA ARG A 82 8.54 -7.31 -11.29
C ARG A 82 9.56 -7.30 -10.14
N PHE A 83 9.67 -6.19 -9.43
CA PHE A 83 10.57 -6.08 -8.27
C PHE A 83 10.07 -6.88 -7.08
N GLY A 84 8.75 -7.00 -6.91
CA GLY A 84 8.09 -7.77 -5.87
C GLY A 84 8.45 -9.24 -5.97
N ARG A 85 8.33 -9.82 -7.17
CA ARG A 85 8.76 -11.21 -7.43
C ARG A 85 10.24 -11.43 -7.13
N LYS A 86 11.12 -10.49 -7.50
CA LYS A 86 12.56 -10.57 -7.21
C LYS A 86 12.85 -10.53 -5.71
N SER A 87 12.16 -9.66 -4.97
CA SER A 87 12.26 -9.58 -3.51
C SER A 87 11.80 -10.88 -2.85
N ILE A 88 10.67 -11.44 -3.28
CA ILE A 88 10.16 -12.73 -2.78
C ILE A 88 11.14 -13.86 -3.10
N SER A 89 11.66 -13.96 -4.33
CA SER A 89 12.60 -15.02 -4.69
C SER A 89 13.92 -14.94 -3.91
N ALA A 90 14.42 -13.73 -3.63
CA ALA A 90 15.64 -13.56 -2.84
C ALA A 90 15.41 -13.94 -1.37
N LYS A 91 14.23 -13.62 -0.80
CA LYS A 91 13.84 -14.07 0.54
C LYS A 91 13.72 -15.60 0.63
N LEU A 92 13.16 -16.25 -0.39
CA LEU A 92 13.10 -17.72 -0.47
C LEU A 92 14.49 -18.35 -0.51
N ALA A 93 15.39 -17.85 -1.36
CA ALA A 93 16.77 -18.36 -1.45
C ALA A 93 17.56 -18.21 -0.14
N CYS A 94 17.31 -17.13 0.62
CA CYS A 94 17.88 -16.96 1.95
C CYS A 94 17.31 -17.98 2.95
N ALA A 95 15.98 -18.20 2.93
CA ALA A 95 15.33 -19.18 3.80
C ALA A 95 15.83 -20.61 3.52
N ASP A 96 15.99 -20.97 2.25
CA ASP A 96 16.56 -22.27 1.85
C ASP A 96 17.99 -22.44 2.38
N GLY A 97 18.83 -21.40 2.28
CA GLY A 97 20.20 -21.43 2.83
C GLY A 97 20.24 -21.52 4.36
N ILE A 98 19.31 -20.88 5.07
CA ILE A 98 19.17 -21.05 6.53
C ILE A 98 18.78 -22.49 6.86
N GLN A 99 17.86 -23.07 6.10
CA GLN A 99 17.40 -24.44 6.34
C GLN A 99 18.52 -25.46 6.07
N GLU A 100 19.26 -25.31 4.98
CA GLU A 100 20.43 -26.16 4.67
C GLU A 100 21.51 -26.06 5.76
N CYS A 101 21.76 -24.86 6.30
CA CYS A 101 22.65 -24.66 7.44
C CYS A 101 22.23 -25.51 8.66
N LEU A 102 20.93 -25.49 8.99
CA LEU A 102 20.39 -26.23 10.13
C LEU A 102 20.47 -27.75 9.94
N GLU A 103 20.22 -28.23 8.72
CA GLU A 103 20.28 -29.65 8.38
C GLU A 103 21.73 -30.17 8.35
N ALA A 104 22.67 -29.39 7.80
CA ALA A 104 24.07 -29.78 7.61
C ALA A 104 25.04 -29.25 8.68
N VAL A 105 24.54 -28.68 9.79
CA VAL A 105 25.36 -27.97 10.80
C VAL A 105 26.54 -28.78 11.34
N ARG A 106 26.37 -30.11 11.49
CA ARG A 106 27.44 -31.00 11.99
C ARG A 106 28.51 -31.25 10.93
N GLU A 107 28.13 -31.34 9.67
CA GLU A 107 29.06 -31.57 8.54
C GLU A 107 29.88 -30.30 8.26
N ILE A 108 29.24 -29.13 8.28
CA ILE A 108 29.91 -27.83 8.11
C ILE A 108 31.00 -27.66 9.17
N LYS A 109 30.67 -27.99 10.43
CA LYS A 109 31.63 -27.98 11.56
C LYS A 109 32.73 -29.04 11.44
N ALA A 110 32.39 -30.25 11.01
CA ALA A 110 33.37 -31.33 10.84
C ALA A 110 34.40 -31.02 9.74
N CYS A 111 33.99 -30.29 8.70
CA CYS A 111 34.85 -29.80 7.63
C CYS A 111 35.54 -28.46 7.96
N ASN A 112 35.26 -27.87 9.13
CA ASN A 112 35.79 -26.58 9.59
C ASN A 112 35.53 -25.44 8.58
N GLN A 113 34.36 -25.45 7.91
CA GLN A 113 33.98 -24.48 6.85
C GLN A 113 32.95 -23.44 7.30
N ASP A 114 32.71 -23.33 8.61
CA ASP A 114 31.73 -22.42 9.22
C ASP A 114 31.80 -20.98 8.67
N GLU A 115 32.99 -20.38 8.65
CA GLU A 115 33.15 -18.98 8.19
C GLU A 115 32.79 -18.79 6.71
N ARG A 116 33.14 -19.76 5.86
CA ARG A 116 32.87 -19.67 4.43
C ARG A 116 31.37 -19.77 4.16
N TYR A 117 30.70 -20.69 4.87
CA TYR A 117 29.27 -20.89 4.73
C TYR A 117 28.47 -19.70 5.28
N LEU A 118 28.88 -19.15 6.44
CA LEU A 118 28.26 -17.94 7.01
C LEU A 118 28.40 -16.72 6.09
N ARG A 119 29.57 -16.52 5.46
CA ARG A 119 29.74 -15.44 4.47
C ARG A 119 28.83 -15.60 3.25
N GLU A 120 28.63 -16.82 2.76
CA GLU A 120 27.69 -17.07 1.66
C GLU A 120 26.24 -16.78 2.07
N LEU A 121 25.88 -17.10 3.31
CA LEU A 121 24.56 -16.82 3.86
C LEU A 121 24.33 -15.30 4.02
N ASP A 122 25.32 -14.58 4.53
CA ASP A 122 25.30 -13.11 4.62
C ASP A 122 25.15 -12.46 3.24
N ASP A 123 25.84 -12.98 2.22
CA ASP A 123 25.69 -12.50 0.84
C ASP A 123 24.27 -12.75 0.30
N LYS A 124 23.65 -13.89 0.62
CA LYS A 124 22.25 -14.19 0.24
C LYS A 124 21.28 -13.26 0.97
N LEU A 125 21.50 -12.98 2.25
CA LEU A 125 20.72 -12.05 3.05
C LEU A 125 20.81 -10.62 2.51
N ALA A 126 22.03 -10.13 2.27
CA ALA A 126 22.29 -8.80 1.72
C ALA A 126 21.60 -8.59 0.35
N ARG A 127 21.55 -9.64 -0.48
CA ARG A 127 20.80 -9.59 -1.75
C ARG A 127 19.28 -9.49 -1.52
N ALA A 128 18.73 -10.21 -0.55
CA ALA A 128 17.31 -10.15 -0.19
C ALA A 128 16.94 -8.77 0.36
N GLU A 129 17.75 -8.20 1.24
CA GLU A 129 17.57 -6.85 1.77
C GLU A 129 17.65 -5.80 0.65
N ALA A 130 18.68 -5.84 -0.20
CA ALA A 130 18.82 -4.90 -1.30
C ALA A 130 17.68 -5.00 -2.32
N ALA A 131 17.08 -6.18 -2.51
CA ALA A 131 15.90 -6.36 -3.36
C ALA A 131 14.62 -5.82 -2.68
N ALA A 132 14.48 -5.98 -1.37
CA ALA A 132 13.38 -5.43 -0.58
C ALA A 132 13.42 -3.90 -0.53
N VAL A 133 14.57 -3.31 -0.22
CA VAL A 133 14.75 -1.84 -0.22
C VAL A 133 14.43 -1.24 -1.59
N ARG A 134 14.85 -1.89 -2.69
CA ARG A 134 14.50 -1.44 -4.05
C ARG A 134 13.00 -1.51 -4.33
N LEU A 135 12.32 -2.54 -3.87
CA LEU A 135 10.86 -2.65 -3.99
C LEU A 135 10.17 -1.54 -3.20
N GLU A 136 10.54 -1.36 -1.93
CA GLU A 136 9.95 -0.36 -1.05
C GLU A 136 10.21 1.06 -1.54
N ALA A 137 11.43 1.39 -1.95
CA ALA A 137 11.76 2.68 -2.52
C ALA A 137 10.95 2.97 -3.80
N THR A 138 10.77 1.96 -4.66
CA THR A 138 9.97 2.11 -5.89
C THR A 138 8.50 2.36 -5.56
N THR A 139 7.90 1.52 -4.71
CA THR A 139 6.50 1.66 -4.31
C THR A 139 6.26 2.97 -3.56
N GLY A 140 7.13 3.33 -2.61
CA GLY A 140 7.07 4.57 -1.85
C GLY A 140 7.18 5.81 -2.73
N SER A 141 8.10 5.83 -3.70
CA SER A 141 8.23 6.93 -4.65
C SER A 141 6.96 7.11 -5.50
N PHE A 142 6.34 6.01 -5.96
CA PHE A 142 5.10 6.09 -6.72
C PHE A 142 3.91 6.58 -5.89
N VAL A 143 3.81 6.16 -4.63
CA VAL A 143 2.79 6.66 -3.71
C VAL A 143 2.97 8.16 -3.49
N ALA A 144 4.21 8.63 -3.27
CA ALA A 144 4.51 10.05 -3.10
C ALA A 144 4.10 10.87 -4.34
N VAL A 145 4.44 10.41 -5.54
CA VAL A 145 4.03 11.08 -6.80
C VAL A 145 2.51 11.13 -6.94
N SER A 146 1.81 10.04 -6.65
CA SER A 146 0.34 9.99 -6.65
C SER A 146 -0.26 11.03 -5.71
N HIS A 147 0.27 11.14 -4.48
CA HIS A 147 -0.15 12.14 -3.51
C HIS A 147 0.13 13.58 -3.96
N MET A 148 1.26 13.85 -4.60
CA MET A 148 1.56 15.18 -5.14
C MET A 148 0.58 15.57 -6.25
N VAL A 149 0.19 14.62 -7.11
CA VAL A 149 -0.82 14.86 -8.17
C VAL A 149 -2.18 15.18 -7.57
N LEU A 150 -2.59 14.49 -6.50
CA LEU A 150 -3.82 14.82 -5.79
C LEU A 150 -3.79 16.26 -5.23
N ARG A 151 -2.67 16.69 -4.63
CA ARG A 151 -2.51 18.08 -4.15
C ARG A 151 -2.60 19.12 -5.27
N LEU A 152 -2.15 18.80 -6.49
CA LEU A 152 -2.31 19.69 -7.64
C LEU A 152 -3.79 19.90 -8.03
N GLY A 153 -4.66 18.93 -7.74
CA GLY A 153 -6.11 19.08 -7.91
C GLY A 153 -6.67 20.26 -7.09
N MET A 154 -6.22 20.42 -5.84
CA MET A 154 -6.59 21.56 -4.99
C MET A 154 -6.19 22.90 -5.64
N VAL A 155 -4.96 22.99 -6.13
CA VAL A 155 -4.43 24.19 -6.80
C VAL A 155 -5.29 24.53 -8.03
N SER A 156 -5.72 23.52 -8.78
CA SER A 156 -6.58 23.74 -9.96
C SER A 156 -7.97 24.27 -9.59
N VAL A 157 -8.58 23.82 -8.49
CA VAL A 157 -9.86 24.34 -8.00
C VAL A 157 -9.73 25.80 -7.55
N ILE A 158 -8.63 26.15 -6.89
CA ILE A 158 -8.37 27.53 -6.45
C ILE A 158 -8.28 28.47 -7.67
N LEU A 159 -7.53 28.07 -8.70
CA LEU A 159 -7.35 28.87 -9.93
C LEU A 159 -8.65 29.00 -10.72
N VAL A 160 -9.29 27.87 -11.06
CA VAL A 160 -10.52 27.85 -11.87
C VAL A 160 -11.67 28.53 -11.13
N GLY A 161 -11.81 28.28 -9.82
CA GLY A 161 -12.82 28.93 -9.00
C GLY A 161 -12.57 30.43 -8.83
N GLY A 162 -11.30 30.86 -8.73
CA GLY A 162 -10.92 32.27 -8.70
C GLY A 162 -11.32 33.02 -9.98
N GLU A 163 -11.07 32.43 -11.16
CA GLU A 163 -11.52 33.00 -12.45
C GLU A 163 -13.04 32.99 -12.60
N LEU A 164 -13.73 31.93 -12.14
CA LEU A 164 -15.19 31.83 -12.18
C LEU A 164 -15.86 32.89 -11.30
N LEU A 165 -15.30 33.14 -10.13
CA LEU A 165 -15.76 34.16 -9.20
C LEU A 165 -15.51 35.57 -9.76
N ALA A 166 -14.32 35.81 -10.34
CA ALA A 166 -13.98 37.09 -10.97
C ALA A 166 -14.88 37.43 -12.17
N THR A 167 -15.33 36.42 -12.91
CA THR A 167 -16.28 36.58 -14.03
C THR A 167 -17.75 36.65 -13.60
N GLY A 168 -18.05 36.54 -12.30
CA GLY A 168 -19.42 36.56 -11.75
C GLY A 168 -20.28 35.38 -12.16
N ARG A 169 -19.67 34.29 -12.66
CA ARG A 169 -20.39 33.09 -13.14
C ARG A 169 -20.64 32.05 -12.06
N ALA A 170 -19.89 32.12 -10.96
CA ALA A 170 -20.09 31.27 -9.79
C ALA A 170 -20.35 32.14 -8.55
N ASP A 171 -21.24 31.66 -7.70
CA ASP A 171 -21.52 32.30 -6.41
C ASP A 171 -20.38 32.06 -5.41
N LEU A 172 -20.13 33.04 -4.54
CA LEU A 172 -19.11 32.96 -3.50
C LEU A 172 -19.35 31.74 -2.60
N MET A 173 -20.61 31.40 -2.31
CA MET A 173 -20.92 30.30 -1.42
C MET A 173 -20.60 28.94 -2.07
N THR A 174 -20.87 28.79 -3.37
CA THR A 174 -20.43 27.61 -4.14
C THR A 174 -18.91 27.47 -4.12
N TYR A 175 -18.18 28.57 -4.33
CA TYR A 175 -16.72 28.56 -4.28
C TYR A 175 -16.18 28.11 -2.91
N LEU A 176 -16.75 28.61 -1.81
CA LEU A 176 -16.36 28.24 -0.46
C LEU A 176 -16.63 26.76 -0.13
N ILE A 177 -17.77 26.21 -0.57
CA ILE A 177 -18.09 24.79 -0.42
C ILE A 177 -17.06 23.92 -1.15
N PHE A 178 -16.69 24.31 -2.38
CA PHE A 178 -15.66 23.60 -3.15
C PHE A 178 -14.27 23.70 -2.52
N LEU A 179 -13.90 24.85 -1.94
CA LEU A 179 -12.62 25.01 -1.25
C LEU A 179 -12.56 24.15 0.01
N MET A 180 -13.66 24.08 0.76
CA MET A 180 -13.81 23.23 1.95
C MET A 180 -13.79 21.74 1.59
N ALA A 181 -14.47 21.36 0.50
CA ALA A 181 -14.45 20.01 -0.02
C ALA A 181 -13.04 19.61 -0.49
N ALA A 182 -12.35 20.48 -1.24
CA ALA A 182 -10.98 20.24 -1.70
C ALA A 182 -10.02 20.06 -0.51
N SER A 183 -10.12 20.91 0.52
CA SER A 183 -9.33 20.75 1.76
C SER A 183 -9.57 19.38 2.39
N ARG A 184 -10.81 18.87 2.45
CA ARG A 184 -11.11 17.56 3.06
C ARG A 184 -10.82 16.36 2.19
N VAL A 185 -10.92 16.50 0.87
CA VAL A 185 -10.64 15.44 -0.10
C VAL A 185 -9.13 15.24 -0.26
N TYR A 186 -8.34 16.32 -0.13
CA TYR A 186 -6.90 16.29 -0.30
C TYR A 186 -6.08 16.41 0.98
N ASP A 187 -6.69 16.73 2.13
CA ASP A 187 -6.13 16.28 3.39
C ASP A 187 -6.14 14.76 3.31
N PRO A 188 -4.97 14.11 3.20
CA PRO A 188 -4.94 12.68 3.41
C PRO A 188 -5.45 12.53 4.83
N LEU A 189 -6.65 11.94 4.98
CA LEU A 189 -7.20 11.53 6.28
C LEU A 189 -6.02 11.08 7.14
N SER A 190 -5.74 11.86 8.17
CA SER A 190 -4.63 11.73 9.09
C SER A 190 -4.84 10.49 9.97
N TRP A 191 -4.85 9.31 9.37
CA TRP A 191 -4.63 8.05 10.06
C TRP A 191 -3.15 7.64 10.06
N GLU A 192 -2.26 8.56 9.65
CA GLU A 192 -0.81 8.43 9.86
C GLU A 192 -0.37 9.31 11.03
N THR A 193 -0.72 8.87 12.24
CA THR A 193 0.12 8.92 13.45
C THR A 193 -0.22 7.74 14.32
#